data_AF-A0A9D4YA58-F1
#
_entry.id   AF-A0A9D4YA58-F1
#
_cell.length_a   1.000
_cell.length_b   1.000
_cell.length_c   1.000
_cell.angle_alpha   90.00
_cell.angle_beta   90.00
_cell.angle_gamma   90.00
#
_symmetry.space_group_name_H-M   'P 1'
#
loop_
_entity.id
_entity.type
_entity.pdbx_description
1 polymer ?
#
loop_
_entity_poly.entity_id
_entity_poly.type
_entity_poly.pdbx_seq_one_letter_code
_entity_poly.pdbx_strand_id
1 'polypeptide(L)'
;SSSMSALKLKTVSEANPNDAAKKAETVDLGNGSGVVFIQRLIPSEQSWKWFHYLDNHIPWTRPTIRVFGKSFLQPRDTCYVASSGLTELSYSGYQPHAYSWDDYPPLKDILDAIAMLKNSCKTAIKELKHWMTPEKVQTSLTTFPASAEIVSEPLGVVLVISAWNYPFLLSLDPVIGAIAAGNAVVLKPSEIAPATSALLAKLVGEYMDNSSIRVVEGAVDETSALLQQKWDKIFYTGNGRVGRIVMAAAAKHLTPVVLELGGKSPVVVDSNSNINLQVTTRRIIAGKWGCNNGQACISPDYIITTKDYAPKLVDALKTELESFYGKNPLESKDLSRIVNSNHFARLTKLLDDDKVSGKIVHGGEKDETKL
;
A
#
# COMPACT_ATOMS: atom_id res chain seq x y z
N SER A 1 -63.82 -1.52 19.10
CA SER A 1 -63.11 -2.23 20.16
C SER A 1 -61.80 -1.51 20.42
N SER A 2 -61.61 -1.09 21.68
CA SER A 2 -60.36 -0.71 22.37
C SER A 2 -59.37 0.20 21.60
N SER A 3 -59.38 1.52 21.82
CA SER A 3 -58.85 2.21 23.00
C SER A 3 -57.36 1.97 23.23
N MET A 4 -56.58 3.04 23.21
CA MET A 4 -55.82 3.45 24.40
C MET A 4 -55.39 4.91 24.22
N SER A 5 -56.04 5.79 24.97
CA SER A 5 -55.51 7.10 25.33
C SER A 5 -54.89 7.03 26.73
N ALA A 6 -53.94 7.93 26.93
CA ALA A 6 -53.44 8.50 28.18
C ALA A 6 -52.22 7.87 28.88
N LEU A 7 -51.17 8.71 28.89
CA LEU A 7 -50.00 8.78 29.76
C LEU A 7 -50.18 8.25 31.20
N LYS A 8 -49.08 7.75 31.79
CA LYS A 8 -48.48 8.32 33.01
C LYS A 8 -47.04 7.83 33.26
N LEU A 9 -46.17 8.78 33.59
CA LEU A 9 -44.78 8.64 34.02
C LEU A 9 -44.62 7.78 35.29
N LYS A 10 -43.47 7.10 35.43
CA LYS A 10 -42.79 6.97 36.72
C LYS A 10 -41.27 6.75 36.56
N THR A 11 -40.50 7.72 37.01
CA THR A 11 -39.06 7.63 37.31
C THR A 11 -38.86 7.17 38.74
N VAL A 12 -38.11 6.08 38.95
CA VAL A 12 -37.15 5.81 40.06
C VAL A 12 -36.35 4.56 39.62
N SER A 13 -35.08 4.34 39.90
CA SER A 13 -34.20 4.87 40.93
C SER A 13 -32.73 4.68 40.53
N GLU A 14 -31.95 5.69 40.88
CA GLU A 14 -30.57 5.63 41.38
C GLU A 14 -29.45 5.00 40.53
N ALA A 15 -28.46 5.84 40.32
CA ALA A 15 -27.25 5.62 39.56
C ALA A 15 -26.37 4.52 40.15
N ASN A 16 -25.83 3.71 39.25
CA ASN A 16 -24.56 3.03 39.47
C ASN A 16 -23.51 3.73 38.58
N PRO A 17 -22.46 4.38 39.13
CA PRO A 17 -21.47 5.13 38.35
C PRO A 17 -20.56 4.27 37.46
N ASN A 18 -20.77 2.94 37.42
CA ASN A 18 -19.92 1.99 36.68
C ASN A 18 -20.53 1.47 35.38
N ASP A 19 -21.62 2.06 34.88
CA ASP A 19 -22.25 1.60 33.64
C ASP A 19 -21.82 2.48 32.44
N ALA A 20 -20.65 2.20 31.88
CA ALA A 20 -20.18 2.79 30.63
C ALA A 20 -20.19 1.75 29.49
N ALA A 21 -21.36 1.13 29.26
CA ALA A 21 -21.66 0.44 28.02
C ALA A 21 -22.07 1.48 26.95
N LYS A 22 -21.16 1.79 26.01
CA LYS A 22 -21.46 2.58 24.81
C LYS A 22 -22.38 1.76 23.89
N LYS A 23 -23.69 2.03 23.96
CA LYS A 23 -24.73 1.43 23.11
C LYS A 23 -24.61 1.93 21.67
N ALA A 24 -24.89 1.04 20.72
CA ALA A 24 -25.24 1.41 19.35
C ALA A 24 -26.54 2.22 19.35
N GLU A 25 -26.58 3.31 18.58
CA GLU A 25 -27.82 4.04 18.31
C GLU A 25 -28.33 3.69 16.92
N THR A 26 -29.61 3.34 16.85
CA THR A 26 -30.34 3.16 15.61
C THR A 26 -31.22 4.38 15.40
N VAL A 27 -31.02 5.09 14.30
CA VAL A 27 -31.88 6.22 13.91
C VAL A 27 -32.79 5.75 12.79
N ASP A 28 -34.10 5.86 13.01
CA ASP A 28 -35.13 5.58 12.01
C ASP A 28 -35.28 6.78 11.07
N LEU A 29 -35.15 6.54 9.77
CA LEU A 29 -35.25 7.57 8.73
C LEU A 29 -36.60 7.51 7.97
N GLY A 30 -37.52 6.62 8.36
CA GLY A 30 -38.80 6.39 7.70
C GLY A 30 -38.78 5.29 6.62
N ASN A 31 -39.96 4.86 6.16
CA ASN A 31 -40.17 3.80 5.15
C ASN A 31 -39.46 2.47 5.44
N GLY A 32 -39.32 2.11 6.71
CA GLY A 32 -38.71 0.84 7.12
C GLY A 32 -37.18 0.79 6.95
N SER A 33 -36.53 1.94 6.81
CA SER A 33 -35.06 2.04 6.71
C SER A 33 -34.47 2.64 7.98
N GLY A 34 -33.58 1.89 8.64
CA GLY A 34 -32.80 2.36 9.78
C GLY A 34 -31.29 2.35 9.47
N VAL A 35 -30.54 3.27 10.08
CA VAL A 35 -29.08 3.25 10.08
C VAL A 35 -28.58 2.98 11.50
N VAL A 36 -27.69 2.01 11.64
CA VAL A 36 -27.00 1.73 12.91
C VAL A 36 -25.68 2.49 12.93
N PHE A 37 -25.52 3.41 13.86
CA PHE A 37 -24.26 4.13 14.05
C PHE A 37 -23.34 3.29 14.96
N ILE A 38 -22.22 2.82 14.41
CA ILE A 38 -21.18 2.08 15.17
C ILE A 38 -19.91 2.92 15.18
N GLN A 39 -19.51 3.38 16.38
CA GLN A 39 -18.27 4.13 16.57
C GLN A 39 -17.07 3.22 16.25
N ARG A 40 -16.38 3.52 15.14
CA ARG A 40 -15.50 2.58 14.40
C ARG A 40 -14.14 2.28 15.06
N LEU A 41 -13.88 2.75 16.28
CA LEU A 41 -12.61 2.51 16.98
C LEU A 41 -12.89 2.19 18.45
N ILE A 42 -12.67 0.92 18.82
CA ILE A 42 -12.57 0.49 20.22
C ILE A 42 -11.10 0.57 20.65
N PRO A 43 -10.78 0.99 21.88
CA PRO A 43 -9.42 1.01 22.38
C PRO A 43 -8.77 -0.39 22.33
N SER A 44 -7.46 -0.44 22.05
CA SER A 44 -6.66 -1.66 21.82
C SER A 44 -6.93 -2.79 22.84
N GLU A 45 -7.06 -2.45 24.12
CA GLU A 45 -7.30 -3.45 25.16
C GLU A 45 -8.68 -4.13 25.10
N GLN A 46 -9.71 -3.43 24.59
CA GLN A 46 -11.04 -4.02 24.41
C GLN A 46 -11.11 -4.88 23.15
N SER A 47 -10.34 -4.55 22.11
CA SER A 47 -10.22 -5.38 20.91
C SER A 47 -9.71 -6.77 21.25
N TRP A 48 -8.68 -6.88 22.10
CA TRP A 48 -8.11 -8.16 22.51
C TRP A 48 -9.07 -9.02 23.34
N LYS A 49 -9.86 -8.42 24.23
CA LYS A 49 -10.89 -9.13 25.01
C LYS A 49 -12.02 -9.68 24.12
N TRP A 50 -12.38 -8.96 23.07
CA TRP A 50 -13.41 -9.40 22.11
C TRP A 50 -12.93 -10.57 21.23
N PHE A 51 -11.69 -10.50 20.73
CA PHE A 51 -11.08 -11.62 20.00
C PHE A 51 -10.92 -12.87 20.89
N HIS A 52 -10.52 -12.69 22.15
CA HIS A 52 -10.42 -13.77 23.12
C HIS A 52 -11.79 -14.41 23.46
N TYR A 53 -12.88 -13.62 23.48
CA TYR A 53 -14.22 -14.13 23.71
C TYR A 53 -14.73 -14.98 22.53
N LEU A 54 -14.55 -14.50 21.30
CA LEU A 54 -14.95 -15.23 20.08
C LEU A 54 -14.25 -16.59 19.93
N ASP A 55 -13.00 -16.67 20.33
CA ASP A 55 -12.19 -17.89 20.18
C ASP A 55 -12.58 -18.98 21.18
N ASN A 56 -13.18 -18.59 22.31
CA ASN A 56 -13.43 -19.50 23.43
C ASN A 56 -14.92 -19.83 23.67
N HIS A 57 -15.87 -19.05 23.14
CA HIS A 57 -17.28 -19.14 23.59
C HIS A 57 -18.32 -19.31 22.47
N ILE A 58 -17.94 -19.26 21.19
CA ILE A 58 -18.86 -19.54 20.07
C ILE A 58 -18.54 -20.91 19.47
N PRO A 59 -19.44 -21.91 19.54
CA PRO A 59 -19.24 -23.21 18.89
C PRO A 59 -19.48 -23.06 17.37
N TRP A 60 -18.40 -22.82 16.61
CA TRP A 60 -18.46 -22.64 15.16
C TRP A 60 -18.60 -23.97 14.42
N THR A 61 -19.82 -24.49 14.26
CA THR A 61 -20.10 -25.47 13.20
C THR A 61 -20.66 -24.75 11.96
N ARG A 62 -20.00 -24.94 10.81
CA ARG A 62 -20.35 -24.30 9.52
C ARG A 62 -20.55 -25.36 8.42
N PRO A 63 -21.37 -25.10 7.40
CA PRO A 63 -21.74 -26.07 6.38
C PRO A 63 -20.58 -26.38 5.43
N THR A 64 -20.46 -27.66 5.06
CA THR A 64 -19.45 -28.20 4.14
C THR A 64 -19.79 -27.84 2.70
N ILE A 65 -18.88 -27.16 2.01
CA ILE A 65 -19.00 -26.89 0.57
C ILE A 65 -18.06 -27.82 -0.18
N ARG A 66 -18.48 -28.33 -1.33
CA ARG A 66 -17.67 -29.20 -2.19
C ARG A 66 -17.07 -28.40 -3.34
N VAL A 67 -15.75 -28.48 -3.47
CA VAL A 67 -14.98 -27.93 -4.60
C VAL A 67 -14.10 -29.06 -5.13
N PHE A 68 -14.21 -29.36 -6.42
CA PHE A 68 -13.56 -30.51 -7.07
C PHE A 68 -13.79 -31.85 -6.35
N GLY A 69 -15.03 -32.10 -5.91
CA GLY A 69 -15.43 -33.37 -5.29
C GLY A 69 -14.91 -33.62 -3.87
N LYS A 70 -14.05 -32.76 -3.32
CA LYS A 70 -13.63 -32.84 -1.91
C LYS A 70 -14.48 -31.92 -1.02
N SER A 71 -14.94 -32.49 0.09
CA SER A 71 -15.46 -31.75 1.23
C SER A 71 -14.30 -31.05 1.94
N PHE A 72 -14.27 -29.72 1.91
CA PHE A 72 -13.29 -28.93 2.66
C PHE A 72 -13.96 -28.36 3.91
N LEU A 73 -13.32 -28.53 5.07
CA LEU A 73 -13.57 -27.67 6.24
C LEU A 73 -12.70 -26.43 6.06
N GLN A 74 -13.31 -25.24 6.06
CA GLN A 74 -12.60 -23.98 5.82
C GLN A 74 -11.53 -23.71 6.90
N PRO A 75 -10.25 -23.46 6.54
CA PRO A 75 -9.30 -22.75 7.39
C PRO A 75 -9.53 -21.23 7.30
N ARG A 76 -9.17 -20.51 8.37
CA ARG A 76 -9.66 -19.15 8.69
C ARG A 76 -9.33 -18.05 7.68
N ASP A 77 -8.37 -18.19 6.77
CA ASP A 77 -7.91 -17.06 5.95
C ASP A 77 -7.56 -17.45 4.51
N THR A 78 -8.54 -17.52 3.60
CA THR A 78 -8.28 -17.34 2.15
C THR A 78 -9.55 -17.08 1.35
N CYS A 79 -9.44 -16.19 0.36
CA CYS A 79 -10.49 -15.86 -0.59
C CYS A 79 -9.88 -15.92 -2.00
N TYR A 80 -10.32 -16.85 -2.85
CA TYR A 80 -10.05 -16.80 -4.29
C TYR A 80 -11.28 -17.16 -5.12
N VAL A 81 -11.34 -16.49 -6.28
CA VAL A 81 -12.37 -16.52 -7.31
C VAL A 81 -12.15 -17.75 -8.19
N ALA A 82 -13.18 -18.58 -8.34
CA ALA A 82 -13.23 -19.66 -9.32
C ALA A 82 -13.51 -19.10 -10.73
N SER A 83 -12.87 -19.67 -11.76
CA SER A 83 -13.29 -19.55 -13.16
C SER A 83 -13.79 -20.91 -13.65
N SER A 84 -14.72 -20.91 -14.60
CA SER A 84 -15.50 -22.08 -15.03
C SER A 84 -14.75 -22.99 -16.01
N GLY A 85 -14.86 -24.30 -15.77
CA GLY A 85 -14.68 -25.35 -16.78
C GLY A 85 -13.41 -26.16 -16.61
N LEU A 86 -13.51 -27.33 -15.97
CA LEU A 86 -12.74 -28.56 -16.23
C LEU A 86 -13.37 -29.71 -15.42
N THR A 87 -13.32 -30.92 -15.98
CA THR A 87 -14.15 -32.12 -15.66
C THR A 87 -13.77 -32.87 -14.37
N GLU A 88 -14.74 -33.61 -13.80
CA GLU A 88 -14.68 -34.35 -12.52
C GLU A 88 -13.72 -35.55 -12.47
N LEU A 89 -13.06 -35.77 -11.31
CA LEU A 89 -12.54 -37.07 -10.86
C LEU A 89 -12.56 -37.21 -9.31
N SER A 90 -12.81 -38.44 -8.83
CA SER A 90 -13.03 -38.88 -7.43
C SER A 90 -11.74 -38.98 -6.59
N TYR A 91 -11.81 -38.81 -5.25
CA TYR A 91 -10.64 -38.77 -4.34
C TYR A 91 -10.51 -39.96 -3.37
N SER A 92 -9.31 -40.54 -3.31
CA SER A 92 -8.85 -41.58 -2.38
C SER A 92 -8.02 -41.00 -1.21
N GLY A 93 -8.70 -40.63 -0.13
CA GLY A 93 -8.25 -40.60 1.29
C GLY A 93 -6.77 -40.48 1.73
N TYR A 94 -5.93 -39.54 1.25
CA TYR A 94 -4.59 -39.30 1.87
C TYR A 94 -4.32 -37.83 2.27
N GLN A 95 -3.52 -37.58 3.30
CA GLN A 95 -3.06 -36.25 3.78
C GLN A 95 -1.55 -36.28 4.06
N PRO A 96 -0.78 -35.23 3.67
CA PRO A 96 0.47 -34.92 4.35
C PRO A 96 0.62 -33.45 4.80
N HIS A 97 1.59 -33.24 5.70
CA HIS A 97 1.86 -32.08 6.56
C HIS A 97 2.21 -30.75 5.87
N ALA A 98 1.92 -29.64 6.57
CA ALA A 98 2.03 -28.24 6.14
C ALA A 98 3.43 -27.82 5.63
N TYR A 99 3.46 -27.03 4.55
CA TYR A 99 4.65 -26.38 3.99
C TYR A 99 4.99 -25.09 4.76
N SER A 100 6.29 -24.84 5.06
CA SER A 100 6.77 -23.61 5.72
C SER A 100 7.05 -22.49 4.70
N TRP A 101 7.09 -21.25 5.20
CA TRP A 101 7.20 -20.00 4.44
C TRP A 101 8.57 -19.76 3.78
N ASP A 102 9.52 -20.66 3.98
CA ASP A 102 10.94 -20.48 3.63
C ASP A 102 11.24 -20.75 2.13
N ASP A 103 10.27 -21.23 1.37
CA ASP A 103 10.51 -21.75 0.02
C ASP A 103 10.23 -20.77 -1.15
N TYR A 104 9.66 -19.57 -0.93
CA TYR A 104 9.27 -18.68 -2.05
C TYR A 104 9.47 -17.16 -1.84
N PRO A 105 10.73 -16.66 -1.81
CA PRO A 105 11.01 -15.21 -1.80
C PRO A 105 10.45 -14.43 -3.01
N PRO A 106 10.53 -14.93 -4.27
CA PRO A 106 9.96 -14.23 -5.44
C PRO A 106 8.45 -14.05 -5.35
N LEU A 107 7.76 -14.97 -4.68
CA LEU A 107 6.31 -14.92 -4.53
C LEU A 107 5.90 -13.76 -3.62
N LYS A 108 6.69 -13.40 -2.59
CA LYS A 108 6.38 -12.28 -1.71
C LYS A 108 6.43 -10.94 -2.46
N ASP A 109 7.49 -10.68 -3.24
CA ASP A 109 7.62 -9.44 -4.01
C ASP A 109 6.56 -9.33 -5.12
N ILE A 110 6.27 -10.47 -5.76
CA ILE A 110 5.17 -10.62 -6.72
C ILE A 110 3.83 -10.36 -6.03
N LEU A 111 3.57 -10.96 -4.86
CA LEU A 111 2.32 -10.78 -4.13
C LEU A 111 2.18 -9.39 -3.55
N ASP A 112 3.23 -8.74 -3.04
CA ASP A 112 3.16 -7.38 -2.50
C ASP A 112 2.86 -6.38 -3.63
N ALA A 113 3.61 -6.45 -4.75
CA ALA A 113 3.37 -5.58 -5.90
C ALA A 113 2.01 -5.85 -6.57
N ILE A 114 1.61 -7.11 -6.72
CA ILE A 114 0.35 -7.49 -7.38
C ILE A 114 -0.86 -7.30 -6.44
N ALA A 115 -0.75 -7.57 -5.14
CA ALA A 115 -1.87 -7.43 -4.21
C ALA A 115 -2.24 -5.96 -4.03
N MET A 116 -1.25 -5.08 -3.89
CA MET A 116 -1.48 -3.64 -3.84
C MET A 116 -2.18 -3.17 -5.12
N LEU A 117 -1.63 -3.54 -6.29
CA LEU A 117 -2.22 -3.16 -7.57
C LEU A 117 -3.64 -3.72 -7.78
N LYS A 118 -3.85 -5.00 -7.42
CA LYS A 118 -5.15 -5.65 -7.49
C LYS A 118 -6.17 -4.95 -6.59
N ASN A 119 -5.76 -4.49 -5.41
CA ASN A 119 -6.61 -3.72 -4.52
C ASN A 119 -6.93 -2.35 -5.10
N SER A 120 -5.98 -1.66 -5.75
CA SER A 120 -6.24 -0.42 -6.49
C SER A 120 -7.26 -0.63 -7.60
N CYS A 121 -7.10 -1.67 -8.43
CA CYS A 121 -8.08 -2.04 -9.47
C CYS A 121 -9.47 -2.31 -8.87
N LYS A 122 -9.56 -3.14 -7.83
CA LYS A 122 -10.82 -3.46 -7.16
C LYS A 122 -11.50 -2.23 -6.57
N THR A 123 -10.71 -1.34 -5.96
CA THR A 123 -11.20 -0.10 -5.38
C THR A 123 -11.74 0.81 -6.47
N ALA A 124 -10.99 1.01 -7.56
CA ALA A 124 -11.45 1.79 -8.70
C ALA A 124 -12.77 1.21 -9.27
N ILE A 125 -12.84 -0.10 -9.55
CA ILE A 125 -14.07 -0.74 -10.06
C ILE A 125 -15.25 -0.54 -9.10
N LYS A 126 -15.02 -0.67 -7.79
CA LYS A 126 -16.06 -0.56 -6.77
C LYS A 126 -16.58 0.88 -6.64
N GLU A 127 -15.68 1.86 -6.61
CA GLU A 127 -16.01 3.23 -6.25
C GLU A 127 -16.24 4.15 -7.46
N LEU A 128 -15.88 3.73 -8.69
CA LEU A 128 -15.92 4.59 -9.90
C LEU A 128 -17.25 5.31 -10.08
N LYS A 129 -18.39 4.61 -9.94
CA LYS A 129 -19.72 5.22 -10.07
C LYS A 129 -19.95 6.33 -9.05
N HIS A 130 -19.48 6.12 -7.82
CA HIS A 130 -19.57 7.11 -6.77
C HIS A 130 -18.67 8.32 -7.08
N TRP A 131 -17.41 8.08 -7.48
CA TRP A 131 -16.47 9.15 -7.84
C TRP A 131 -16.93 10.02 -9.01
N MET A 132 -17.69 9.46 -9.95
CA MET A 132 -18.25 10.19 -11.09
C MET A 132 -19.56 10.93 -10.78
N THR A 133 -20.15 10.77 -9.59
CA THR A 133 -21.42 11.40 -9.25
C THR A 133 -21.20 12.91 -8.99
N PRO A 134 -21.96 13.83 -9.63
CA PRO A 134 -21.87 15.25 -9.35
C PRO A 134 -22.06 15.57 -7.86
N GLU A 135 -21.19 16.39 -7.31
CA GLU A 135 -21.28 16.83 -5.91
C GLU A 135 -22.07 18.14 -5.84
N LYS A 136 -23.23 18.12 -5.18
CA LYS A 136 -24.01 19.35 -4.94
C LYS A 136 -23.26 20.25 -3.97
N VAL A 137 -23.13 21.53 -4.33
CA VAL A 137 -22.47 22.53 -3.48
C VAL A 137 -23.41 23.67 -3.11
N GLN A 138 -23.15 24.28 -1.96
CA GLN A 138 -23.94 25.42 -1.49
C GLN A 138 -23.68 26.66 -2.35
N THR A 139 -24.76 27.38 -2.67
CA THR A 139 -24.75 28.62 -3.44
C THR A 139 -24.97 29.83 -2.54
N SER A 140 -24.45 30.99 -2.92
CA SER A 140 -24.69 32.25 -2.20
C SER A 140 -26.07 32.84 -2.55
N LEU A 141 -26.52 33.79 -1.72
CA LEU A 141 -27.75 34.53 -1.97
C LEU A 141 -27.74 35.26 -3.32
N THR A 142 -26.57 35.74 -3.75
CA THR A 142 -26.39 36.44 -5.03
C THR A 142 -26.65 35.56 -6.25
N THR A 143 -26.63 34.23 -6.08
CA THR A 143 -26.92 33.24 -7.14
C THR A 143 -28.31 32.62 -7.01
N PHE A 144 -29.13 33.04 -6.05
CA PHE A 144 -30.52 32.56 -5.94
C PHE A 144 -31.34 32.98 -7.18
N PRO A 145 -32.15 32.10 -7.79
CA PRO A 145 -32.55 30.75 -7.33
C PRO A 145 -31.76 29.58 -7.95
N ALA A 146 -30.57 29.81 -8.50
CA ALA A 146 -29.77 28.76 -9.14
C ALA A 146 -29.21 27.74 -8.12
N SER A 147 -28.93 26.53 -8.61
CA SER A 147 -28.16 25.50 -7.91
C SER A 147 -26.77 25.33 -8.54
N ALA A 148 -25.81 24.80 -7.79
CA ALA A 148 -24.48 24.50 -8.28
C ALA A 148 -24.06 23.07 -7.92
N GLU A 149 -23.25 22.48 -8.80
CA GLU A 149 -22.65 21.16 -8.63
C GLU A 149 -21.21 21.16 -9.16
N ILE A 150 -20.38 20.28 -8.61
CA ILE A 150 -19.04 19.99 -9.11
C ILE A 150 -19.11 18.68 -9.89
N VAL A 151 -18.71 18.73 -11.17
CA VAL A 151 -18.64 17.58 -12.07
C VAL A 151 -17.17 17.31 -12.37
N SER A 152 -16.74 16.07 -12.18
CA SER A 152 -15.38 15.64 -12.53
C SER A 152 -15.32 15.20 -13.99
N GLU A 153 -14.37 15.74 -14.75
CA GLU A 153 -14.16 15.43 -16.16
C GLU A 153 -12.70 14.98 -16.41
N PRO A 154 -12.44 14.16 -17.44
CA PRO A 154 -11.07 13.80 -17.80
C PRO A 154 -10.27 15.05 -18.22
N LEU A 155 -8.98 15.06 -17.89
CA LEU A 155 -8.08 16.11 -18.34
C LEU A 155 -7.73 15.96 -19.82
N GLY A 156 -7.60 14.73 -20.31
CA GLY A 156 -7.23 14.42 -21.69
C GLY A 156 -6.18 13.32 -21.75
N VAL A 157 -4.95 13.65 -22.13
CA VAL A 157 -3.83 12.71 -22.28
C VAL A 157 -2.82 12.87 -21.13
N VAL A 158 -2.58 11.78 -20.41
CA VAL A 158 -1.70 11.73 -19.23
C VAL A 158 -0.40 11.01 -19.57
N LEU A 159 0.74 11.63 -19.27
CA LEU A 159 2.05 10.97 -19.29
C LEU A 159 2.41 10.47 -17.90
N VAL A 160 2.67 9.18 -17.75
CA VAL A 160 3.17 8.56 -16.51
C VAL A 160 4.63 8.15 -16.73
N ILE A 161 5.55 8.71 -15.95
CA ILE A 161 6.97 8.35 -15.94
C ILE A 161 7.28 7.68 -14.60
N SER A 162 7.57 6.38 -14.61
CA SER A 162 7.72 5.59 -13.38
C SER A 162 9.18 5.34 -12.97
N ALA A 163 9.38 5.01 -11.70
CA ALA A 163 10.69 4.68 -11.14
C ALA A 163 10.98 3.16 -11.15
N TRP A 164 12.26 2.82 -10.99
CA TRP A 164 12.76 1.44 -11.11
C TRP A 164 12.66 0.59 -9.85
N ASN A 165 12.43 1.18 -8.69
CA ASN A 165 12.59 0.48 -7.40
C ASN A 165 11.37 -0.36 -7.01
N TYR A 166 10.19 -0.01 -7.49
CA TYR A 166 8.99 -0.84 -7.48
C TYR A 166 8.34 -0.75 -8.86
N PRO A 167 9.01 -1.29 -9.89
CA PRO A 167 8.81 -0.89 -11.28
C PRO A 167 7.45 -1.31 -11.83
N PHE A 168 6.80 -2.30 -11.21
CA PHE A 168 5.44 -2.70 -11.57
C PHE A 168 4.38 -1.80 -10.91
N LEU A 169 4.45 -1.67 -9.57
CA LEU A 169 3.50 -0.86 -8.79
C LEU A 169 3.52 0.61 -9.22
N LEU A 170 4.70 1.23 -9.27
CA LEU A 170 4.85 2.65 -9.61
C LEU A 170 4.55 2.97 -11.07
N SER A 171 4.50 1.95 -11.93
CA SER A 171 4.04 2.10 -13.31
C SER A 171 2.53 2.05 -13.40
N LEU A 172 1.91 1.03 -12.81
CA LEU A 172 0.51 0.71 -13.08
C LEU A 172 -0.48 1.38 -12.11
N ASP A 173 -0.09 1.68 -10.88
CA ASP A 173 -0.99 2.33 -9.92
C ASP A 173 -1.45 3.72 -10.38
N PRO A 174 -0.55 4.61 -10.89
CA PRO A 174 -0.97 5.88 -11.48
C PRO A 174 -1.79 5.71 -12.76
N VAL A 175 -1.50 4.67 -13.56
CA VAL A 175 -2.25 4.36 -14.79
C VAL A 175 -3.68 3.95 -14.46
N ILE A 176 -3.91 3.15 -13.41
CA ILE A 176 -5.26 2.80 -12.94
C ILE A 176 -6.05 4.06 -12.60
N GLY A 177 -5.45 4.99 -11.85
CA GLY A 177 -6.09 6.26 -11.50
C GLY A 177 -6.43 7.10 -12.73
N ALA A 178 -5.50 7.20 -13.69
CA ALA A 178 -5.71 7.95 -14.93
C ALA A 178 -6.83 7.37 -15.81
N ILE A 179 -6.88 6.03 -15.94
CA ILE A 179 -7.95 5.31 -16.65
C ILE A 179 -9.29 5.49 -15.93
N ALA A 180 -9.32 5.36 -14.61
CA ALA A 180 -10.54 5.55 -13.81
C ALA A 180 -11.10 6.97 -13.96
N ALA A 181 -10.24 7.97 -14.14
CA ALA A 181 -10.63 9.35 -14.42
C ALA A 181 -10.96 9.61 -15.91
N GLY A 182 -10.97 8.58 -16.78
CA GLY A 182 -11.39 8.68 -18.18
C GLY A 182 -10.33 9.22 -19.15
N ASN A 183 -9.05 9.17 -18.79
CA ASN A 183 -7.97 9.74 -19.60
C ASN A 183 -7.33 8.71 -20.54
N ALA A 184 -6.77 9.19 -21.65
CA ALA A 184 -5.76 8.46 -22.41
C ALA A 184 -4.42 8.52 -21.67
N VAL A 185 -3.57 7.50 -21.82
CA VAL A 185 -2.34 7.37 -21.03
C VAL A 185 -1.17 6.92 -21.89
N VAL A 186 -0.03 7.58 -21.71
CA VAL A 186 1.27 7.07 -22.14
C VAL A 186 2.11 6.76 -20.91
N LEU A 187 2.49 5.50 -20.74
CA LEU A 187 3.39 5.02 -19.70
C LEU A 187 4.82 4.94 -20.24
N LYS A 188 5.75 5.63 -19.58
CA LYS A 188 7.19 5.48 -19.78
C LYS A 188 7.80 4.76 -18.56
N PRO A 189 8.03 3.43 -18.63
CA PRO A 189 8.67 2.69 -17.56
C PRO A 189 10.16 3.05 -17.46
N SER A 190 10.77 2.82 -16.29
CA SER A 190 12.19 3.07 -16.11
C SER A 190 13.06 2.02 -16.82
N GLU A 191 14.02 2.51 -17.60
CA GLU A 191 15.09 1.77 -18.27
C GLU A 191 16.03 1.05 -17.29
N ILE A 192 16.05 1.46 -16.01
CA ILE A 192 16.86 0.82 -14.96
C ILE A 192 16.24 -0.52 -14.52
N ALA A 193 14.96 -0.77 -14.83
CA ALA A 193 14.28 -2.05 -14.62
C ALA A 193 13.85 -2.68 -15.98
N PRO A 194 14.81 -3.06 -16.85
CA PRO A 194 14.55 -3.37 -18.25
C PRO A 194 13.63 -4.58 -18.44
N ALA A 195 13.73 -5.61 -17.58
CA ALA A 195 12.85 -6.78 -17.66
C ALA A 195 11.38 -6.41 -17.40
N THR A 196 11.12 -5.53 -16.43
CA THR A 196 9.76 -5.04 -16.15
C THR A 196 9.28 -4.08 -17.23
N SER A 197 10.15 -3.22 -17.76
CA SER A 197 9.84 -2.33 -18.90
C SER A 197 9.33 -3.14 -20.09
N ALA A 198 10.09 -4.14 -20.53
CA ALA A 198 9.74 -4.98 -21.68
C ALA A 198 8.47 -5.79 -21.43
N LEU A 199 8.28 -6.30 -20.20
CA LEU A 199 7.06 -7.00 -19.80
C LEU A 199 5.83 -6.10 -19.90
N LEU A 200 5.93 -4.87 -19.37
CA LEU A 200 4.84 -3.89 -19.44
C LEU A 200 4.53 -3.49 -20.87
N ALA A 201 5.55 -3.25 -21.70
CA ALA A 201 5.37 -2.92 -23.12
C ALA A 201 4.61 -4.02 -23.88
N LYS A 202 4.94 -5.28 -23.61
CA LYS A 202 4.24 -6.43 -24.17
C LYS A 202 2.80 -6.54 -23.64
N LEU A 203 2.64 -6.67 -22.33
CA LEU A 203 1.34 -7.03 -21.75
C LEU A 203 0.31 -5.91 -21.86
N VAL A 204 0.69 -4.65 -21.65
CA VAL A 204 -0.25 -3.53 -21.79
C VAL A 204 -0.79 -3.49 -23.23
N GLY A 205 0.06 -3.73 -24.22
CA GLY A 205 -0.36 -3.80 -25.62
C GLY A 205 -1.26 -4.98 -25.97
N GLU A 206 -1.20 -6.08 -25.21
CA GLU A 206 -2.06 -7.26 -25.41
C GLU A 206 -3.45 -7.10 -24.76
N TYR A 207 -3.53 -6.41 -23.61
CA TYR A 207 -4.76 -6.37 -22.80
C TYR A 207 -5.53 -5.05 -22.86
N MET A 208 -4.89 -3.93 -23.23
CA MET A 208 -5.51 -2.60 -23.18
C MET A 208 -5.85 -2.06 -24.57
N ASP A 209 -6.75 -1.06 -24.62
CA ASP A 209 -7.00 -0.30 -25.85
C ASP A 209 -5.76 0.51 -26.22
N ASN A 210 -5.04 -0.06 -27.17
CA ASN A 210 -3.85 0.50 -27.78
C ASN A 210 -4.07 1.91 -28.36
N SER A 211 -5.26 2.30 -28.80
CA SER A 211 -5.47 3.68 -29.28
C SER A 211 -5.41 4.73 -28.15
N SER A 212 -5.65 4.29 -26.91
CA SER A 212 -5.81 5.17 -25.75
C SER A 212 -4.72 4.96 -24.69
N ILE A 213 -4.14 3.76 -24.58
CA ILE A 213 -3.14 3.38 -23.57
C ILE A 213 -1.91 2.82 -24.28
N ARG A 214 -0.77 3.50 -24.13
CA ARG A 214 0.50 3.12 -24.77
C ARG A 214 1.64 3.02 -23.77
N VAL A 215 2.60 2.16 -24.07
CA VAL A 215 3.88 2.10 -23.37
C VAL A 215 4.96 2.59 -24.32
N VAL A 216 5.81 3.50 -23.86
CA VAL A 216 6.98 3.97 -24.59
C VAL A 216 8.22 3.67 -23.77
N GLU A 217 8.98 2.69 -24.21
CA GLU A 217 10.27 2.36 -23.61
C GLU A 217 11.34 3.37 -24.05
N GLY A 218 12.45 3.40 -23.30
CA GLY A 218 13.60 4.24 -23.62
C GLY A 218 14.18 4.92 -22.39
N ALA A 219 15.28 5.63 -22.58
CA ALA A 219 16.03 6.30 -21.53
C ALA A 219 15.85 7.82 -21.65
N VAL A 220 16.92 8.58 -21.48
CA VAL A 220 16.91 10.06 -21.41
C VAL A 220 16.38 10.70 -22.68
N ASP A 221 16.80 10.22 -23.86
CA ASP A 221 16.44 10.85 -25.14
C ASP A 221 14.95 10.68 -25.45
N GLU A 222 14.42 9.48 -25.27
CA GLU A 222 12.99 9.20 -25.48
C GLU A 222 12.13 9.95 -24.46
N THR A 223 12.52 10.00 -23.18
CA THR A 223 11.76 10.81 -22.21
C THR A 223 11.88 12.31 -22.46
N SER A 224 13.01 12.80 -22.99
CA SER A 224 13.14 14.20 -23.42
C SER A 224 12.22 14.51 -24.61
N ALA A 225 12.12 13.59 -25.58
CA ALA A 225 11.20 13.72 -26.71
C ALA A 225 9.73 13.68 -26.27
N LEU A 226 9.37 12.79 -25.34
CA LEU A 226 8.03 12.75 -24.73
C LEU A 226 7.70 14.06 -24.02
N LEU A 227 8.63 14.60 -23.22
CA LEU A 227 8.43 15.86 -22.48
C LEU A 227 8.31 17.10 -23.39
N GLN A 228 8.68 17.02 -24.67
CA GLN A 228 8.44 18.09 -25.64
C GLN A 228 6.99 18.12 -26.15
N GLN A 229 6.27 17.00 -26.06
CA GLN A 229 4.87 16.90 -26.49
C GLN A 229 3.94 17.63 -25.50
N LYS A 230 2.74 17.98 -25.98
CA LYS A 230 1.69 18.55 -25.13
C LYS A 230 0.96 17.43 -24.38
N TRP A 231 0.87 17.57 -23.06
CA TRP A 231 0.14 16.67 -22.17
C TRP A 231 -0.87 17.46 -21.35
N ASP A 232 -1.98 16.84 -20.99
CA ASP A 232 -2.97 17.45 -20.10
C ASP A 232 -2.67 17.17 -18.62
N LYS A 233 -1.83 16.16 -18.36
CA LYS A 233 -1.18 15.94 -17.05
C LYS A 233 0.13 15.16 -17.21
N ILE A 234 1.11 15.45 -16.37
CA ILE A 234 2.30 14.60 -16.21
C ILE A 234 2.38 14.09 -14.78
N PHE A 235 2.49 12.78 -14.62
CA PHE A 235 2.77 12.10 -13.36
C PHE A 235 4.20 11.55 -13.41
N TYR A 236 5.06 11.98 -12.49
CA TYR A 236 6.44 11.53 -12.44
C TYR A 236 6.79 11.03 -11.04
N THR A 237 7.36 9.83 -10.98
CA THR A 237 7.98 9.31 -9.76
C THR A 237 9.49 9.19 -9.96
N GLY A 238 10.27 9.74 -9.03
CA GLY A 238 11.72 9.58 -9.06
C GLY A 238 12.47 10.59 -8.19
N ASN A 239 13.60 11.11 -8.69
CA ASN A 239 14.42 12.06 -7.94
C ASN A 239 14.06 13.52 -8.26
N GLY A 240 14.37 14.43 -7.33
CA GLY A 240 14.06 15.85 -7.47
C GLY A 240 14.87 16.61 -8.52
N ARG A 241 16.05 16.10 -8.93
CA ARG A 241 16.81 16.70 -10.04
C ARG A 241 16.02 16.57 -11.35
N VAL A 242 15.54 15.37 -11.65
CA VAL A 242 14.73 15.11 -12.84
C VAL A 242 13.31 15.66 -12.67
N GLY A 243 12.73 15.66 -11.46
CA GLY A 243 11.44 16.30 -11.20
C GLY A 243 11.40 17.79 -11.61
N ARG A 244 12.50 18.53 -11.38
CA ARG A 244 12.62 19.92 -11.87
C ARG A 244 12.66 20.00 -13.40
N ILE A 245 13.29 19.06 -14.08
CA ILE A 245 13.33 19.00 -15.55
C ILE A 245 11.92 18.73 -16.09
N VAL A 246 11.20 17.78 -15.50
CA VAL A 246 9.80 17.46 -15.85
C VAL A 246 8.92 18.70 -15.68
N MET A 247 9.00 19.39 -14.54
CA MET A 247 8.22 20.60 -14.29
C MET A 247 8.57 21.74 -15.25
N ALA A 248 9.85 21.92 -15.57
CA ALA A 248 10.29 22.94 -16.53
C ALA A 248 9.79 22.65 -17.96
N ALA A 249 9.70 21.38 -18.36
CA ALA A 249 9.11 21.00 -19.64
C ALA A 249 7.59 21.22 -19.63
N ALA A 250 6.91 20.81 -18.55
CA ALA A 250 5.47 20.99 -18.37
C ALA A 250 5.04 22.46 -18.43
N ALA A 251 5.87 23.37 -17.89
CA ALA A 251 5.61 24.81 -17.90
C ALA A 251 5.44 25.40 -19.32
N LYS A 252 6.05 24.80 -20.34
CA LYS A 252 5.92 25.26 -21.74
C LYS A 252 4.50 25.12 -22.29
N HIS A 253 3.72 24.19 -21.72
CA HIS A 253 2.35 23.87 -22.14
C HIS A 253 1.32 24.17 -21.05
N LEU A 254 1.75 24.77 -19.93
CA LEU A 254 0.94 24.96 -18.72
C LEU A 254 0.34 23.65 -18.18
N THR A 255 1.04 22.54 -18.37
CA THR A 255 0.58 21.21 -17.96
C THR A 255 0.70 21.05 -16.44
N PRO A 256 -0.38 20.65 -15.72
CA PRO A 256 -0.28 20.32 -14.30
C PRO A 256 0.55 19.05 -14.08
N VAL A 257 1.36 19.06 -13.03
CA VAL A 257 2.25 17.94 -12.69
C VAL A 257 1.93 17.32 -11.33
N VAL A 258 2.14 16.01 -11.20
CA VAL A 258 2.31 15.32 -9.92
C VAL A 258 3.74 14.82 -9.86
N LEU A 259 4.47 15.18 -8.80
CA LEU A 259 5.87 14.83 -8.61
C LEU A 259 6.01 14.04 -7.31
N GLU A 260 6.07 12.72 -7.43
CA GLU A 260 6.36 11.81 -6.33
C GLU A 260 7.87 11.65 -6.18
N LEU A 261 8.45 12.45 -5.27
CA LEU A 261 9.90 12.58 -5.13
C LEU A 261 10.41 11.88 -3.86
N GLY A 262 11.73 11.77 -3.76
CA GLY A 262 12.39 11.28 -2.56
C GLY A 262 12.71 12.38 -1.54
N GLY A 263 13.32 11.94 -0.44
CA GLY A 263 13.85 12.78 0.62
C GLY A 263 14.61 11.93 1.62
N LYS A 264 14.94 12.49 2.78
CA LYS A 264 15.49 11.74 3.91
C LYS A 264 14.40 11.63 4.98
N SER A 265 13.71 10.50 5.03
CA SER A 265 12.63 10.25 5.99
C SER A 265 13.20 9.94 7.38
N PRO A 266 13.05 10.83 8.38
CA PRO A 266 13.57 10.58 9.73
C PRO A 266 12.69 9.57 10.48
N VAL A 267 13.32 8.77 11.33
CA VAL A 267 12.64 8.03 12.39
C VAL A 267 13.06 8.59 13.73
N VAL A 268 12.14 9.21 14.45
CA VAL A 268 12.38 9.71 15.81
C VAL A 268 11.99 8.62 16.80
N VAL A 269 12.97 8.13 17.56
CA VAL A 269 12.76 7.14 18.63
C VAL A 269 12.91 7.87 19.96
N ASP A 270 11.81 7.98 20.70
CA ASP A 270 11.83 8.51 22.05
C ASP A 270 12.48 7.50 23.02
N SER A 271 13.02 7.99 24.13
CA SER A 271 13.71 7.20 25.16
C SER A 271 12.81 6.84 26.35
N ASN A 272 11.51 7.13 26.27
CA ASN A 272 10.54 6.78 27.30
C ASN A 272 10.49 5.26 27.55
N SER A 273 10.41 4.87 28.83
CA SER A 273 10.34 3.47 29.27
C SER A 273 9.14 2.69 28.72
N ASN A 274 8.10 3.37 28.25
CA ASN A 274 6.90 2.74 27.70
C ASN A 274 7.06 2.24 26.26
N ILE A 275 8.21 2.48 25.62
CA ILE A 275 8.48 2.05 24.25
C ILE A 275 8.88 0.58 24.23
N ASN A 276 8.13 -0.22 23.47
CA ASN A 276 8.52 -1.58 23.17
C ASN A 276 9.67 -1.57 22.15
N LEU A 277 10.89 -1.71 22.65
CA LEU A 277 12.11 -1.63 21.87
C LEU A 277 12.20 -2.72 20.79
N GLN A 278 11.78 -3.94 21.07
CA GLN A 278 11.80 -5.05 20.10
C GLN A 278 10.84 -4.78 18.94
N VAL A 279 9.61 -4.37 19.23
CA VAL A 279 8.64 -4.01 18.18
C VAL A 279 9.13 -2.82 17.36
N THR A 280 9.72 -1.83 18.02
CA THR A 280 10.27 -0.63 17.37
C THR A 280 11.39 -1.00 16.40
N THR A 281 12.37 -1.78 16.86
CA THR A 281 13.51 -2.20 16.03
C THR A 281 13.09 -3.09 14.87
N ARG A 282 12.19 -4.07 15.09
CA ARG A 282 11.63 -4.89 14.00
C ARG A 282 10.92 -4.07 12.93
N ARG A 283 10.14 -3.06 13.31
CA ARG A 283 9.46 -2.16 12.36
C ARG A 283 10.43 -1.29 11.59
N ILE A 284 11.47 -0.78 12.25
CA ILE A 284 12.55 -0.04 11.58
C ILE A 284 13.26 -0.95 10.59
N ILE A 285 13.58 -2.20 10.97
CA ILE A 285 14.27 -3.15 10.10
C ILE A 285 13.43 -3.49 8.87
N ALA A 286 12.14 -3.80 9.08
CA ALA A 286 11.21 -4.09 8.00
C ALA A 286 11.10 -2.92 7.00
N GLY A 287 10.99 -1.68 7.51
CA GLY A 287 10.93 -0.50 6.64
C GLY A 287 12.25 -0.14 5.97
N LYS A 288 13.39 -0.40 6.64
CA LYS A 288 14.72 -0.05 6.12
C LYS A 288 15.25 -1.09 5.15
N TRP A 289 15.34 -2.35 5.54
CA TRP A 289 15.97 -3.40 4.73
C TRP A 289 14.95 -4.33 4.08
N GLY A 290 13.82 -4.58 4.73
CA GLY A 290 12.74 -5.40 4.17
C GLY A 290 12.07 -4.79 2.94
N CYS A 291 12.11 -3.45 2.82
CA CYS A 291 11.63 -2.73 1.64
C CYS A 291 12.77 -2.55 0.62
N ASN A 292 12.99 -3.56 -0.21
CA ASN A 292 13.94 -3.54 -1.33
C ASN A 292 15.36 -3.06 -0.93
N ASN A 293 15.87 -3.56 0.20
CA ASN A 293 17.17 -3.18 0.76
C ASN A 293 17.38 -1.65 0.88
N GLY A 294 16.34 -0.94 1.31
CA GLY A 294 16.36 0.50 1.55
C GLY A 294 16.19 1.35 0.30
N GLN A 295 15.94 0.72 -0.85
CA GLN A 295 15.67 1.41 -2.11
C GLN A 295 14.19 1.80 -2.21
N ALA A 296 13.64 2.42 -1.18
CA ALA A 296 12.26 2.89 -1.15
C ALA A 296 12.21 4.36 -0.73
N CYS A 297 11.41 5.18 -1.43
CA CYS A 297 11.28 6.62 -1.15
C CYS A 297 10.81 6.90 0.28
N ILE A 298 9.98 6.01 0.83
CA ILE A 298 9.43 6.07 2.18
C ILE A 298 10.28 5.32 3.22
N SER A 299 11.40 4.74 2.81
CA SER A 299 12.26 3.99 3.73
C SER A 299 12.79 4.90 4.85
N PRO A 300 12.90 4.40 6.09
CA PRO A 300 13.69 5.05 7.13
C PRO A 300 15.07 5.44 6.59
N ASP A 301 15.37 6.73 6.51
CA ASP A 301 16.66 7.16 6.00
C ASP A 301 17.67 7.24 7.15
N TYR A 302 17.29 7.86 8.26
CA TYR A 302 18.11 8.02 9.45
C TYR A 302 17.26 8.01 10.73
N ILE A 303 17.90 7.70 11.85
CA ILE A 303 17.27 7.65 13.17
C ILE A 303 17.74 8.83 14.01
N ILE A 304 16.81 9.46 14.73
CA ILE A 304 17.08 10.46 15.76
C ILE A 304 16.62 9.90 17.09
N THR A 305 17.50 9.88 18.09
CA THR A 305 17.20 9.43 19.46
C THR A 305 18.06 10.21 20.45
N THR A 306 17.75 10.12 21.75
CA THR A 306 18.61 10.67 22.80
C THR A 306 19.94 9.91 22.89
N LYS A 307 20.99 10.62 23.30
CA LYS A 307 22.38 10.09 23.36
C LYS A 307 22.48 8.83 24.21
N ASP A 308 21.81 8.82 25.37
CA ASP A 308 21.89 7.73 26.33
C ASP A 308 21.08 6.49 25.88
N TYR A 309 20.10 6.67 25.01
CA TYR A 309 19.28 5.58 24.47
C TYR A 309 19.89 4.95 23.21
N ALA A 310 20.75 5.68 22.49
CA ALA A 310 21.35 5.21 21.24
C ALA A 310 22.07 3.86 21.35
N PRO A 311 22.91 3.57 22.37
CA PRO A 311 23.56 2.27 22.49
C PRO A 311 22.55 1.12 22.62
N LYS A 312 21.53 1.30 23.47
CA LYS A 312 20.46 0.31 23.69
C LYS A 312 19.69 0.02 22.40
N LEU A 313 19.40 1.06 21.62
CA LEU A 313 18.72 0.91 20.33
C LEU A 313 19.59 0.18 19.30
N VAL A 314 20.88 0.52 19.22
CA VAL A 314 21.85 -0.12 18.32
C VAL A 314 21.97 -1.61 18.63
N ASP A 315 22.09 -2.00 19.89
CA ASP A 315 22.24 -3.42 20.26
C ASP A 315 20.97 -4.23 19.95
N ALA A 316 19.79 -3.65 20.15
CA ALA A 316 18.54 -4.27 19.75
C ALA A 316 18.42 -4.41 18.21
N LEU A 317 18.84 -3.39 17.45
CA LEU A 317 18.87 -3.46 15.98
C LEU A 317 19.81 -4.56 15.48
N LYS A 318 21.00 -4.71 16.06
CA LYS A 318 21.94 -5.79 15.69
C LYS A 318 21.33 -7.16 15.89
N THR A 319 20.73 -7.37 17.06
CA THR A 319 20.09 -8.65 17.42
C THR A 319 18.97 -9.00 16.45
N GLU A 320 18.09 -8.04 16.17
CA GLU A 320 16.94 -8.27 15.29
C GLU A 320 17.36 -8.36 13.81
N LEU A 321 18.43 -7.68 13.38
CA LEU A 321 18.98 -7.84 12.03
C LEU A 321 19.52 -9.24 11.78
N GLU A 322 20.27 -9.81 12.73
CA GLU A 322 20.74 -11.19 12.65
C GLU A 322 19.57 -12.19 12.62
N SER A 323 18.48 -11.90 13.35
CA SER A 323 17.26 -12.70 13.31
C SER A 323 16.58 -12.67 11.93
N PHE A 324 16.56 -11.51 11.25
CA PHE A 324 15.93 -11.35 9.94
C PHE A 324 16.76 -11.93 8.79
N TYR A 325 18.09 -11.71 8.80
CA TYR A 325 18.94 -11.97 7.63
C TYR A 325 20.07 -12.97 7.92
N GLY A 326 20.12 -13.53 9.12
CA GLY A 326 21.18 -14.41 9.57
C GLY A 326 22.49 -13.66 9.88
N LYS A 327 23.50 -14.43 10.26
CA LYS A 327 24.84 -13.91 10.61
C LYS A 327 25.60 -13.32 9.43
N ASN A 328 25.26 -13.72 8.22
CA ASN A 328 25.86 -13.21 6.99
C ASN A 328 24.76 -12.70 6.04
N PRO A 329 24.34 -11.43 6.18
CA PRO A 329 23.25 -10.86 5.38
C PRO A 329 23.49 -10.89 3.87
N LEU A 330 24.75 -10.92 3.41
CA LEU A 330 25.07 -10.99 1.97
C LEU A 330 24.64 -12.32 1.32
N GLU A 331 24.56 -13.39 2.10
CA GLU A 331 24.06 -14.70 1.64
C GLU A 331 22.55 -14.86 1.87
N SER A 332 21.89 -13.88 2.51
CA SER A 332 20.44 -13.94 2.72
C SER A 332 19.71 -13.86 1.39
N LYS A 333 18.77 -14.80 1.20
CA LYS A 333 17.85 -14.83 0.05
C LYS A 333 16.76 -13.77 0.15
N ASP A 334 16.50 -13.25 1.35
CA ASP A 334 15.43 -12.30 1.65
C ASP A 334 15.90 -10.83 1.59
N LEU A 335 17.20 -10.60 1.33
CA LEU A 335 17.77 -9.27 1.18
C LEU A 335 18.01 -8.94 -0.30
N SER A 336 17.28 -7.95 -0.80
CA SER A 336 17.40 -7.48 -2.18
C SER A 336 18.79 -6.91 -2.49
N ARG A 337 19.16 -6.92 -3.78
CA ARG A 337 20.43 -6.36 -4.25
C ARG A 337 20.30 -4.89 -4.64
N ILE A 338 21.43 -4.18 -4.66
CA ILE A 338 21.48 -2.79 -5.12
C ILE A 338 21.34 -2.79 -6.64
N VAL A 339 20.48 -1.93 -7.16
CA VAL A 339 19.99 -2.00 -8.55
C VAL A 339 21.07 -2.01 -9.64
N ASN A 340 22.22 -1.37 -9.41
CA ASN A 340 23.35 -1.36 -10.33
C ASN A 340 24.65 -0.87 -9.65
N SER A 341 25.76 -0.98 -10.38
CA SER A 341 27.09 -0.56 -9.95
C SER A 341 27.19 0.93 -9.61
N ASN A 342 26.51 1.81 -10.35
CA ASN A 342 26.51 3.25 -10.06
C ASN A 342 25.87 3.54 -8.69
N HIS A 343 24.75 2.90 -8.37
CA HIS A 343 24.09 3.04 -7.08
C HIS A 343 24.89 2.40 -5.95
N PHE A 344 25.54 1.26 -6.22
CA PHE A 344 26.45 0.60 -5.29
C PHE A 344 27.65 1.49 -4.95
N ALA A 345 28.37 1.97 -5.96
CA ALA A 345 29.52 2.86 -5.78
C ALA A 345 29.17 4.13 -5.00
N ARG A 346 27.99 4.71 -5.26
CA ARG A 346 27.49 5.86 -4.49
C ARG A 346 27.31 5.53 -3.00
N LEU A 347 26.72 4.38 -2.66
CA LEU A 347 26.53 3.95 -1.28
C LEU A 347 27.86 3.60 -0.61
N THR A 348 28.73 2.89 -1.31
CA THR A 348 30.09 2.59 -0.88
C THR A 348 30.86 3.84 -0.51
N LYS A 349 30.78 4.89 -1.35
CA LYS A 349 31.41 6.19 -1.06
C LYS A 349 30.88 6.86 0.22
N LEU A 350 29.61 6.65 0.60
CA LEU A 350 29.07 7.18 1.85
C LEU A 350 29.64 6.46 3.08
N LEU A 351 29.91 5.16 2.97
CA LEU A 351 30.53 4.37 4.03
C LEU A 351 32.02 4.67 4.17
N ASP A 352 32.70 4.88 3.03
CA ASP A 352 34.14 5.14 2.97
C ASP A 352 34.51 6.61 3.29
N ASP A 353 33.52 7.50 3.46
CA ASP A 353 33.76 8.88 3.92
C ASP A 353 34.47 8.89 5.29
N ASP A 354 35.55 9.66 5.42
CA ASP A 354 36.38 9.73 6.64
C ASP A 354 35.57 10.07 7.91
N LYS A 355 34.44 10.77 7.76
CA LYS A 355 33.57 11.12 8.89
C LYS A 355 32.70 9.95 9.36
N VAL A 356 32.60 8.89 8.55
CA VAL A 356 31.70 7.73 8.71
C VAL A 356 32.49 6.45 8.96
N SER A 357 33.55 6.17 8.22
CA SER A 357 34.25 4.88 8.21
C SER A 357 34.70 4.42 9.60
N GLY A 358 35.24 5.32 10.42
CA GLY A 358 35.63 5.05 11.81
C GLY A 358 34.49 4.96 12.83
N LYS A 359 33.23 5.10 12.40
CA LYS A 359 32.02 5.12 13.24
C LYS A 359 31.01 4.03 12.88
N ILE A 360 31.38 3.08 12.01
CA ILE A 360 30.53 1.96 11.66
C ILE A 360 30.39 1.05 12.90
N VAL A 361 29.19 0.96 13.44
CA VAL A 361 28.90 0.19 14.68
C VAL A 361 28.43 -1.24 14.41
N HIS A 362 28.04 -1.55 13.17
CA HIS A 362 27.59 -2.87 12.71
C HIS A 362 27.56 -2.92 11.18
N GLY A 363 27.87 -4.09 10.61
CA GLY A 363 27.90 -4.31 9.17
C GLY A 363 29.01 -3.53 8.46
N GLY A 364 28.75 -3.14 7.21
CA GLY A 364 29.70 -2.41 6.35
C GLY A 364 30.35 -3.29 5.27
N GLU A 365 30.08 -4.59 5.30
CA GLU A 365 30.46 -5.52 4.26
C GLU A 365 29.74 -5.18 2.94
N LYS A 366 30.47 -5.31 1.84
CA LYS A 366 30.02 -4.92 0.51
C LYS A 366 30.63 -5.88 -0.52
N ASP A 367 29.82 -6.33 -1.47
CA ASP A 367 30.24 -7.24 -2.53
C ASP A 367 29.63 -6.80 -3.87
N GLU A 368 30.44 -6.15 -4.71
CA GLU A 368 30.02 -5.68 -6.03
C GLU A 368 29.78 -6.83 -7.02
N THR A 369 30.35 -8.01 -6.75
CA THR A 369 30.23 -9.16 -7.65
C THR A 369 28.86 -9.83 -7.56
N LYS A 370 28.05 -9.47 -6.55
CA LYS A 370 26.72 -10.02 -6.26
C LYS A 370 25.57 -9.03 -6.48
N LEU A 371 25.74 -8.05 -7.38
CA LEU A 371 24.71 -7.08 -7.75
C LEU A 371 23.53 -7.69 -8.50
#